data_AF-X1TY11-F1
#
_entry.id   AF-X1TY11-F1
#
_cell.length_a   1.000
_cell.length_b   1.000
_cell.length_c   1.000
_cell.angle_alpha   90.00
_cell.angle_beta   90.00
_cell.angle_gamma   90.00
#
_symmetry.space_group_name_H-M   'P 1'
#
loop_
_entity.id
_entity.type
_entity.pdbx_description
1 polymer ?
#
loop_
_entity_poly.entity_id
_entity_poly.type
_entity_poly.pdbx_seq_one_letter_code
_entity_poly.pdbx_strand_id
1 'polypeptide(L)'
;DSIDPFFPRWWPERLRDIPHDWNTLAGRQHVKPRGIFLDDMSDWMGPWWPEEWTRQEIQAMIDNPQHRFYTLTKWPQNLIKFSPFPPNCWVGQTITSQTEADRTFNDFAKVEASIKYVSLEPLLGRIDITPYLKGWVNAGTIFENPEGVERYDIDGALVNHIDWVIIGAQTRPTVFPKIEWVQERVWIYYLEN
;
A
#
# COMPACT_ATOMS: atom_id res chain seq x y z
N ASP A 1 2.20 -14.31 -27.26
CA ASP A 1 1.29 -13.17 -27.08
C ASP A 1 -0.07 -13.64 -26.60
N SER A 2 -0.36 -13.42 -25.32
CA SER A 2 -1.66 -13.72 -24.72
C SER A 2 -2.70 -12.73 -25.24
N ILE A 3 -3.82 -13.25 -25.77
CA ILE A 3 -4.98 -12.48 -26.26
C ILE A 3 -5.80 -11.89 -25.10
N ASP A 4 -5.45 -12.21 -23.85
CA ASP A 4 -6.14 -11.71 -22.67
C ASP A 4 -5.92 -10.19 -22.50
N PRO A 5 -6.97 -9.36 -22.63
CA PRO A 5 -6.84 -7.91 -22.44
C PRO A 5 -6.48 -7.52 -21.00
N PHE A 6 -6.66 -8.42 -20.02
CA PHE A 6 -6.37 -8.19 -18.62
C PHE A 6 -4.98 -8.68 -18.19
N PHE A 7 -4.23 -9.35 -19.08
CA PHE A 7 -2.86 -9.71 -18.77
C PHE A 7 -1.99 -8.44 -18.69
N PRO A 8 -1.20 -8.26 -17.62
CA PRO A 8 -0.37 -7.08 -17.45
C PRO A 8 0.62 -6.98 -18.60
N ARG A 9 0.83 -5.76 -19.09
CA ARG A 9 1.83 -5.50 -20.13
C ARG A 9 2.87 -4.56 -19.56
N TRP A 10 4.09 -4.72 -20.03
CA TRP A 10 5.19 -3.85 -19.66
C TRP A 10 5.38 -2.78 -20.70
N TRP A 11 5.45 -1.54 -20.23
CA TRP A 11 5.70 -0.37 -21.05
C TRP A 11 6.88 0.40 -20.46
N PRO A 12 8.13 -0.09 -20.63
CA PRO A 12 9.32 0.53 -20.03
C PRO A 12 9.52 1.98 -20.46
N GLU A 13 9.01 2.37 -21.62
CA GLU A 13 8.96 3.75 -22.06
C GLU A 13 8.16 4.66 -21.13
N ARG A 14 7.15 4.16 -20.40
CA ARG A 14 6.40 4.94 -19.42
C ARG A 14 7.23 5.36 -18.21
N LEU A 15 8.32 4.65 -17.91
CA LEU A 15 9.28 5.11 -16.91
C LEU A 15 9.98 6.40 -17.34
N ARG A 16 10.10 6.65 -18.65
CA ARG A 16 10.61 7.91 -19.21
C ARG A 16 9.54 9.01 -19.23
N ASP A 17 8.26 8.65 -19.12
CA ASP A 17 7.14 9.60 -18.99
C ASP A 17 7.02 10.13 -17.55
N ILE A 18 7.76 9.57 -16.58
CA ILE A 18 7.89 10.15 -15.24
C ILE A 18 8.26 11.62 -15.44
N PRO A 19 7.45 12.58 -14.96
CA PRO A 19 7.57 13.96 -15.40
C PRO A 19 8.93 14.61 -15.10
N HIS A 20 9.87 14.51 -16.03
CA HIS A 20 11.22 15.07 -15.93
C HIS A 20 11.30 16.57 -16.23
N ASP A 21 10.15 17.26 -16.30
CA ASP A 21 9.99 18.66 -16.68
C ASP A 21 10.24 18.95 -18.18
N TRP A 22 9.17 19.31 -18.90
CA TRP A 22 9.25 19.82 -20.28
C TRP A 22 9.84 21.24 -20.36
N ASN A 23 10.35 21.81 -19.25
CA ASN A 23 11.04 23.11 -19.21
C ASN A 23 12.57 23.04 -19.38
N THR A 24 13.11 21.89 -19.78
CA THR A 24 14.53 21.73 -20.13
C THR A 24 14.99 22.65 -21.27
N LEU A 25 14.06 23.19 -22.08
CA LEU A 25 14.34 24.20 -23.12
C LEU A 25 14.43 25.65 -22.59
N ALA A 26 14.13 25.91 -21.31
CA ALA A 26 14.07 27.27 -20.73
C ALA A 26 15.03 27.51 -19.55
N GLY A 27 15.96 26.60 -19.27
CA GLY A 27 17.03 26.82 -18.28
C GLY A 27 16.58 26.91 -16.82
N ARG A 28 15.40 26.37 -16.47
CA ARG A 28 14.94 26.27 -15.08
C ARG A 28 15.22 24.86 -14.55
N GLN A 29 16.12 24.75 -13.58
CA GLN A 29 16.58 23.50 -12.94
C GLN A 29 15.62 22.96 -11.86
N HIS A 30 14.31 23.17 -11.99
CA HIS A 30 13.37 22.77 -10.94
C HIS A 30 12.18 22.00 -11.51
N VAL A 31 12.31 20.67 -11.50
CA VAL A 31 11.20 19.74 -11.69
C VAL A 31 10.23 19.94 -10.52
N LYS A 32 8.98 20.33 -10.82
CA LYS A 32 7.94 20.47 -9.78
C LYS A 32 7.65 19.09 -9.15
N PRO A 33 7.75 18.94 -7.82
CA PRO A 33 7.36 17.71 -7.14
C PRO A 33 5.92 17.29 -7.48
N ARG A 34 5.70 15.99 -7.59
CA ARG A 34 4.40 15.39 -7.93
C ARG A 34 4.16 14.13 -7.12
N GLY A 35 2.90 13.84 -6.86
CA GLY A 35 2.45 12.52 -6.44
C GLY A 35 2.13 11.67 -7.67
N ILE A 36 2.68 10.47 -7.74
CA ILE A 36 2.51 9.53 -8.85
C ILE A 36 1.95 8.24 -8.27
N PHE A 37 0.74 7.86 -8.67
CA PHE A 37 0.19 6.54 -8.33
C PHE A 37 0.69 5.56 -9.37
N LEU A 38 1.57 4.65 -8.96
CA LEU A 38 2.12 3.61 -9.82
C LEU A 38 1.10 2.48 -9.93
N ASP A 39 0.95 1.92 -11.13
CA ASP A 39 0.09 0.75 -11.36
C ASP A 39 -1.36 0.94 -10.90
N ASP A 40 -1.95 2.10 -11.20
CA ASP A 40 -3.30 2.48 -10.77
C ASP A 40 -4.41 1.49 -11.15
N MET A 41 -4.22 0.77 -12.26
CA MET A 41 -5.17 -0.22 -12.78
C MET A 41 -4.61 -1.66 -12.77
N SER A 42 -3.43 -1.88 -12.17
CA SER A 42 -2.77 -3.18 -12.04
C SER A 42 -2.76 -3.64 -10.57
N ASP A 43 -2.73 -4.94 -10.33
CA ASP A 43 -2.37 -5.47 -9.01
C ASP A 43 -0.85 -5.67 -8.99
N TRP A 44 -0.13 -4.63 -8.57
CA TRP A 44 1.33 -4.66 -8.38
C TRP A 44 1.69 -5.84 -7.47
N MET A 45 2.81 -6.53 -7.71
CA MET A 45 3.23 -7.71 -6.92
C MET A 45 2.35 -8.97 -7.02
N GLY A 46 1.35 -9.01 -7.91
CA GLY A 46 0.59 -10.22 -8.17
C GLY A 46 1.45 -11.39 -8.68
N PRO A 47 0.98 -12.66 -8.64
CA PRO A 47 1.74 -13.82 -9.13
C PRO A 47 2.21 -13.73 -10.59
N TRP A 48 1.53 -12.91 -11.38
CA TRP A 48 1.84 -12.62 -12.78
C TRP A 48 2.83 -11.48 -12.98
N TRP A 49 3.23 -10.79 -11.89
CA TRP A 49 4.09 -9.62 -11.93
C TRP A 49 5.57 -10.02 -11.91
N PRO A 50 6.34 -9.76 -12.99
CA PRO A 50 7.76 -10.10 -13.01
C PRO A 50 8.56 -9.24 -12.03
N GLU A 51 9.41 -9.88 -11.22
CA GLU A 51 10.26 -9.16 -10.25
C GLU A 51 11.18 -8.12 -10.91
N GLU A 52 11.58 -8.36 -12.16
CA GLU A 52 12.41 -7.42 -12.90
C GLU A 52 11.70 -6.08 -13.18
N TRP A 53 10.39 -6.08 -13.41
CA TRP A 53 9.63 -4.85 -13.61
C TRP A 53 9.61 -4.03 -12.31
N THR A 54 9.40 -4.70 -11.18
CA THR A 54 9.51 -4.08 -9.85
C THR A 54 10.88 -3.46 -9.60
N ARG A 55 11.98 -4.13 -10.00
CA ARG A 55 13.32 -3.57 -9.86
C ARG A 55 13.50 -2.30 -10.69
N GLN A 56 12.98 -2.28 -11.92
CA GLN A 56 13.04 -1.12 -12.80
C GLN A 56 12.19 0.04 -12.26
N GLU A 57 11.03 -0.24 -11.68
CA GLU A 57 10.18 0.76 -11.02
C GLU A 57 10.85 1.36 -9.79
N ILE A 58 11.41 0.53 -8.91
CA ILE A 58 12.15 0.99 -7.73
C ILE A 58 13.36 1.83 -8.15
N GLN A 59 14.08 1.42 -9.20
CA GLN A 59 15.17 2.23 -9.74
C GLN A 59 14.66 3.60 -10.22
N ALA A 60 13.54 3.63 -10.93
CA ALA A 60 12.93 4.89 -11.36
C ALA A 60 12.49 5.78 -10.18
N MET A 61 12.05 5.19 -9.06
CA MET A 61 11.76 5.94 -7.83
C MET A 61 13.02 6.55 -7.23
N ILE A 62 14.13 5.80 -7.20
CA ILE A 62 15.43 6.25 -6.70
C ILE A 62 15.98 7.39 -7.57
N ASP A 63 15.86 7.27 -8.89
CA ASP A 63 16.34 8.27 -9.85
C ASP A 63 15.52 9.57 -9.84
N ASN A 64 14.33 9.54 -9.22
CA ASN A 64 13.41 10.68 -9.16
C ASN A 64 13.00 11.03 -7.71
N PRO A 65 13.96 11.40 -6.84
CA PRO A 65 13.70 11.64 -5.42
C PRO A 65 12.78 12.85 -5.15
N GLN A 66 12.62 13.74 -6.14
CA GLN A 66 11.70 14.88 -6.08
C GLN A 66 10.21 14.49 -6.15
N HIS A 67 9.90 13.29 -6.67
CA HIS A 67 8.53 12.80 -6.78
C HIS A 67 8.21 11.86 -5.63
N ARG A 68 6.93 11.80 -5.26
CA ARG A 68 6.39 10.80 -4.33
C ARG A 68 5.64 9.76 -5.14
N PHE A 69 5.94 8.50 -4.90
CA PHE A 69 5.29 7.36 -5.53
C PHE A 69 4.37 6.69 -4.52
N TYR A 70 3.12 6.44 -4.93
CA TYR A 70 2.15 5.66 -4.20
C TYR A 70 2.01 4.32 -4.90
N THR A 71 2.19 3.22 -4.17
CA THR A 71 2.08 1.87 -4.71
C THR A 71 1.03 1.10 -3.94
N LEU A 72 0.33 0.16 -4.58
CA LEU A 72 -0.77 -0.55 -3.93
C LEU A 72 -0.85 -2.01 -4.43
N THR A 73 -1.00 -2.96 -3.51
CA THR A 73 -1.05 -4.39 -3.84
C THR A 73 -2.00 -5.19 -2.94
N LYS A 74 -2.61 -6.26 -3.46
CA LYS A 74 -3.27 -7.32 -2.67
C LYS A 74 -2.33 -8.45 -2.24
N TRP A 75 -1.05 -8.38 -2.63
CA TRP A 75 -0.03 -9.41 -2.46
C TRP A 75 1.17 -8.88 -1.64
N PRO A 76 0.95 -8.34 -0.43
CA PRO A 76 2.00 -7.69 0.35
C PRO A 76 3.14 -8.63 0.75
N GLN A 77 2.91 -9.94 0.79
CA GLN A 77 3.95 -10.94 1.07
C GLN A 77 5.10 -10.93 0.05
N ASN A 78 4.87 -10.39 -1.14
CA ASN A 78 5.91 -10.27 -2.16
C ASN A 78 6.76 -8.99 -2.00
N LEU A 79 6.30 -8.01 -1.23
CA LEU A 79 7.02 -6.75 -0.99
C LEU A 79 8.34 -6.96 -0.24
N ILE A 80 8.41 -7.95 0.64
CA ILE A 80 9.59 -8.19 1.50
C ILE A 80 10.87 -8.43 0.68
N LYS A 81 10.73 -8.95 -0.55
CA LYS A 81 11.83 -9.20 -1.49
C LYS A 81 12.56 -7.92 -1.93
N PHE A 82 11.89 -6.77 -1.80
CA PHE A 82 12.34 -5.46 -2.26
C PHE A 82 12.52 -4.46 -1.12
N SER A 83 12.32 -4.91 0.12
CA SER A 83 12.56 -4.12 1.33
C SER A 83 14.07 -3.94 1.55
N PRO A 84 14.55 -2.76 2.02
CA PRO A 84 13.79 -1.55 2.28
C PRO A 84 13.45 -0.75 1.01
N PHE A 85 12.29 -0.09 1.02
CA PHE A 85 11.85 0.80 -0.06
C PHE A 85 12.46 2.21 0.06
N PRO A 86 12.67 2.93 -1.07
CA PRO A 86 13.22 4.27 -1.04
C PRO A 86 12.28 5.25 -0.31
N PRO A 87 12.81 6.34 0.30
CA PRO A 87 12.00 7.20 1.18
C PRO A 87 10.81 7.90 0.51
N ASN A 88 10.86 8.05 -0.80
CA ASN A 88 9.81 8.65 -1.61
C ASN A 88 8.78 7.64 -2.13
N CYS A 89 8.91 6.35 -1.78
CA CYS A 89 7.95 5.30 -2.07
C CYS A 89 7.04 5.04 -0.87
N TRP A 90 5.77 5.39 -1.01
CA TRP A 90 4.71 5.08 -0.05
C TRP A 90 4.11 3.75 -0.44
N VAL A 91 4.24 2.76 0.46
CA VAL A 91 3.89 1.37 0.17
C VAL A 91 2.52 1.06 0.73
N GLY A 92 1.58 0.73 -0.15
CA GLY A 92 0.19 0.47 0.18
C GLY A 92 -0.18 -1.01 0.08
N GLN A 93 -1.08 -1.42 0.95
CA GLN A 93 -1.78 -2.70 0.85
C GLN A 93 -3.29 -2.48 0.65
N THR A 94 -3.89 -3.18 -0.31
CA THR A 94 -5.35 -3.26 -0.42
C THR A 94 -5.88 -4.35 0.51
N ILE A 95 -6.96 -4.04 1.23
CA ILE A 95 -7.67 -4.98 2.09
C ILE A 95 -9.16 -4.89 1.76
N THR A 96 -9.77 -6.02 1.39
CA THR A 96 -11.19 -6.10 1.00
C THR A 96 -12.08 -6.78 2.04
N SER A 97 -11.48 -7.49 3.00
CA SER A 97 -12.18 -8.22 4.06
C SER A 97 -11.32 -8.42 5.31
N GLN A 98 -11.93 -8.74 6.45
CA GLN A 98 -11.20 -9.08 7.67
C GLN A 98 -10.29 -10.30 7.46
N THR A 99 -10.76 -11.35 6.79
CA THR A 99 -9.96 -12.54 6.49
C THR A 99 -8.71 -12.22 5.68
N GLU A 100 -8.81 -11.30 4.72
CA GLU A 100 -7.64 -10.84 3.97
C GLU A 100 -6.67 -10.08 4.87
N ALA A 101 -7.18 -9.18 5.73
CA ALA A 101 -6.37 -8.47 6.71
C ALA A 101 -5.60 -9.47 7.59
N ASP A 102 -6.30 -10.39 8.25
CA ASP A 102 -5.72 -11.36 9.18
C ASP A 102 -4.61 -12.20 8.53
N ARG A 103 -4.80 -12.62 7.27
CA ARG A 103 -3.84 -13.44 6.53
C ARG A 103 -2.55 -12.69 6.17
N THR A 104 -2.66 -11.43 5.81
CA THR A 104 -1.60 -10.71 5.09
C THR A 104 -0.84 -9.72 5.97
N PHE A 105 -1.40 -9.38 7.13
CA PHE A 105 -0.87 -8.32 7.97
C PHE A 105 0.54 -8.60 8.45
N ASN A 106 0.80 -9.82 8.88
CA ASN A 106 2.10 -10.23 9.40
C ASN A 106 3.22 -10.05 8.39
N ASP A 107 2.92 -10.25 7.10
CA ASP A 107 3.93 -10.04 6.06
C ASP A 107 4.10 -8.56 5.73
N PHE A 108 3.02 -7.79 5.72
CA PHE A 108 3.09 -6.33 5.50
C PHE A 108 3.79 -5.59 6.66
N ALA A 109 3.66 -6.09 7.89
CA ALA A 109 4.36 -5.56 9.05
C ALA A 109 5.89 -5.62 8.88
N LYS A 110 6.42 -6.69 8.27
CA LYS A 110 7.86 -6.89 8.02
C LYS A 110 8.44 -5.97 6.95
N VAL A 111 7.61 -5.34 6.11
CA VAL A 111 8.07 -4.45 5.04
C VAL A 111 8.62 -3.15 5.62
N GLU A 112 9.84 -2.78 5.23
CA GLU A 112 10.44 -1.51 5.63
C GLU A 112 10.19 -0.45 4.54
N ALA A 113 9.40 0.57 4.89
CA ALA A 113 9.14 1.74 4.06
C ALA A 113 8.94 2.97 4.94
N SER A 114 9.19 4.16 4.39
CA SER A 114 9.04 5.42 5.14
C SER A 114 7.59 5.74 5.49
N ILE A 115 6.65 5.36 4.61
CA ILE A 115 5.21 5.42 4.86
C ILE A 115 4.60 4.11 4.38
N LYS A 116 3.83 3.47 5.25
CA LYS A 116 2.99 2.32 4.93
C LYS A 116 1.52 2.68 5.11
N TYR A 117 0.68 2.30 4.15
CA TYR A 117 -0.75 2.61 4.19
C TYR A 117 -1.62 1.43 3.81
N VAL A 118 -2.90 1.49 4.18
CA VAL A 118 -3.90 0.52 3.73
C VAL A 118 -5.01 1.21 2.95
N SER A 119 -5.49 0.54 1.91
CA SER A 119 -6.68 0.91 1.16
C SER A 119 -7.78 -0.11 1.42
N LEU A 120 -8.85 0.32 2.09
CA LEU A 120 -10.02 -0.49 2.39
C LEU A 120 -11.04 -0.35 1.24
N GLU A 121 -10.80 -1.06 0.13
CA GLU A 121 -11.53 -0.84 -1.11
C GLU A 121 -11.88 -2.12 -1.90
N PRO A 122 -13.19 -2.37 -2.18
CA PRO A 122 -14.34 -1.72 -1.57
C PRO A 122 -14.54 -2.18 -0.12
N LEU A 123 -14.87 -1.25 0.80
CA LEU A 123 -15.24 -1.60 2.17
C LEU A 123 -16.69 -2.12 2.22
N LEU A 124 -16.88 -3.41 1.90
CA LEU A 124 -18.20 -4.06 1.81
C LEU A 124 -18.69 -4.63 3.15
N GLY A 125 -17.84 -4.65 4.17
CA GLY A 125 -18.16 -5.13 5.50
C GLY A 125 -17.21 -4.54 6.53
N ARG A 126 -17.47 -4.81 7.80
CA ARG A 126 -16.62 -4.34 8.90
C ARG A 126 -15.23 -4.98 8.82
N ILE A 127 -14.20 -4.15 8.94
CA ILE A 127 -12.80 -4.56 9.05
C ILE A 127 -12.22 -3.83 10.25
N ASP A 128 -11.65 -4.58 11.18
CA ASP A 128 -10.92 -4.08 12.32
C ASP A 128 -9.43 -4.05 12.01
N ILE A 129 -8.91 -2.83 11.83
CA ILE A 129 -7.48 -2.56 11.65
C ILE A 129 -6.82 -1.97 12.91
N THR A 130 -7.55 -1.88 14.02
CA THR A 130 -7.06 -1.33 15.29
C THR A 130 -5.75 -2.00 15.75
N PRO A 131 -5.58 -3.33 15.67
CA PRO A 131 -4.33 -4.01 16.01
C PRO A 131 -3.09 -3.53 15.24
N TYR A 132 -3.29 -2.81 14.15
CA TYR A 132 -2.30 -2.55 13.13
C TYR A 132 -1.85 -1.10 13.06
N LEU A 133 -2.63 -0.20 13.67
CA LEU A 133 -2.33 1.22 13.73
C LEU A 133 -1.13 1.47 14.63
N LYS A 134 -0.30 2.43 14.22
CA LYS A 134 0.84 2.89 15.02
C LYS A 134 0.34 3.37 16.40
N GLY A 135 0.86 2.77 17.47
CA GLY A 135 0.63 3.12 18.86
C GLY A 135 -0.36 2.24 19.63
N TRP A 136 -0.95 1.20 19.03
CA TRP A 136 -2.09 0.48 19.63
C TRP A 136 -1.78 -0.88 20.27
N VAL A 137 -0.57 -1.43 20.14
CA VAL A 137 -0.26 -2.77 20.67
C VAL A 137 0.60 -2.68 21.92
N ASN A 138 0.01 -3.00 23.07
CA ASN A 138 0.77 -3.24 24.31
C ASN A 138 1.46 -4.61 24.22
N ALA A 139 2.69 -4.71 24.72
CA ALA A 139 3.38 -5.99 24.87
C ALA A 139 2.47 -7.01 25.58
N GLY A 140 2.33 -8.22 25.01
CA GLY A 140 1.46 -9.28 25.55
C GLY A 140 0.01 -9.32 25.01
N THR A 141 -0.32 -8.54 23.97
CA THR A 141 -1.61 -8.62 23.28
C THR A 141 -1.72 -9.93 22.50
N ILE A 142 -2.76 -10.73 22.78
CA ILE A 142 -3.04 -12.02 22.12
C ILE A 142 -4.12 -11.80 21.05
N PHE A 143 -3.87 -12.26 19.83
CA PHE A 143 -4.90 -12.32 18.77
C PHE A 143 -5.47 -13.74 18.70
N GLU A 144 -6.80 -13.86 18.72
CA GLU A 144 -7.50 -15.12 18.49
C GLU A 144 -7.90 -15.21 17.02
N ASN A 145 -7.38 -16.21 16.30
CA ASN A 145 -7.86 -16.56 14.97
C ASN A 145 -9.06 -17.55 15.11
N PRO A 146 -10.18 -17.35 14.38
CA PRO A 146 -11.31 -18.27 14.33
C PRO A 146 -10.96 -19.74 13.98
N GLU A 147 -9.83 -19.99 13.32
CA GLU A 147 -9.36 -21.33 12.94
C GLU A 147 -8.48 -22.01 14.01
N GLY A 148 -8.22 -21.35 15.14
CA GLY A 148 -7.42 -21.86 16.25
C GLY A 148 -6.44 -20.82 16.77
N VAL A 149 -6.11 -20.89 18.06
CA VAL A 149 -5.23 -19.94 18.75
C VAL A 149 -3.81 -20.02 18.20
N GLU A 150 -3.46 -19.17 17.24
CA GLU A 150 -2.07 -18.83 16.96
C GLU A 150 -1.62 -17.75 17.95
N ARG A 151 -0.75 -18.11 18.89
CA ARG A 151 -0.12 -17.14 19.80
C ARG A 151 0.94 -16.36 19.04
N TYR A 152 0.66 -15.10 18.76
CA TYR A 152 1.69 -14.14 18.38
C TYR A 152 2.29 -13.59 19.68
N ASP A 153 3.36 -14.21 20.18
CA ASP A 153 4.19 -13.59 21.21
C ASP A 153 4.88 -12.38 20.57
N ILE A 154 4.30 -11.20 20.76
CA ILE A 154 4.86 -9.91 20.36
C ILE A 154 5.94 -9.44 21.34
N ASP A 155 6.80 -10.37 21.78
CA ASP A 155 8.02 -10.03 22.51
C ASP A 155 8.99 -9.36 21.53
N GLY A 156 8.91 -8.02 21.48
CA GLY A 156 9.92 -7.16 20.86
C GLY A 156 9.88 -7.00 19.34
N ALA A 157 8.96 -7.64 18.61
CA ALA A 157 8.88 -7.55 17.16
C ALA A 157 7.73 -6.63 16.69
N LEU A 158 8.08 -5.37 16.41
CA LEU A 158 7.54 -4.55 15.30
C LEU A 158 6.03 -4.63 15.02
N VAL A 159 5.21 -4.21 15.98
CA VAL A 159 3.76 -4.01 15.78
C VAL A 159 3.42 -2.53 15.90
N ASN A 160 3.73 -1.75 14.86
CA ASN A 160 3.37 -0.32 14.74
C ASN A 160 3.62 0.15 13.29
N HIS A 161 2.73 -0.15 12.33
CA HIS A 161 3.16 -0.16 10.92
C HIS A 161 2.25 0.45 9.87
N ILE A 162 1.10 1.03 10.22
CA ILE A 162 0.31 1.78 9.24
C ILE A 162 0.24 3.24 9.66
N ASP A 163 0.66 4.10 8.74
CA ASP A 163 0.63 5.54 8.91
C ASP A 163 -0.68 6.13 8.35
N TRP A 164 -1.26 5.55 7.29
CA TRP A 164 -2.41 6.10 6.56
C TRP A 164 -3.46 5.04 6.23
N VAL A 165 -4.73 5.43 6.26
CA VAL A 165 -5.87 4.59 5.87
C VAL A 165 -6.68 5.33 4.80
N ILE A 166 -6.89 4.68 3.67
CA ILE A 166 -7.79 5.11 2.59
C ILE A 166 -9.05 4.25 2.67
N ILE A 167 -10.22 4.87 2.57
CA ILE A 167 -11.51 4.19 2.57
C ILE A 167 -12.24 4.56 1.30
N GLY A 168 -12.56 3.57 0.47
CA GLY A 168 -13.29 3.78 -0.77
C GLY A 168 -14.56 2.97 -0.88
N ALA A 169 -15.41 3.46 -1.79
CA ALA A 169 -16.74 2.92 -2.03
C ALA A 169 -16.76 2.01 -3.26
N GLN A 170 -17.66 1.03 -3.26
CA GLN A 170 -17.95 0.29 -4.49
C GLN A 170 -18.73 1.22 -5.43
N THR A 171 -18.25 1.39 -6.65
CA THR A 171 -18.89 2.31 -7.61
C THR A 171 -20.07 1.69 -8.34
N ARG A 172 -20.15 0.34 -8.45
CA ARG A 172 -21.23 -0.39 -9.16
C ARG A 172 -21.53 -1.77 -8.55
N PRO A 173 -22.73 -2.01 -7.96
CA PRO A 173 -23.68 -0.98 -7.53
C PRO A 173 -23.02 0.01 -6.57
N THR A 174 -23.52 1.24 -6.51
CA THR A 174 -22.95 2.24 -5.59
C THR A 174 -23.29 1.83 -4.15
N VAL A 175 -22.28 1.33 -3.45
CA VAL A 175 -22.39 0.98 -2.03
C VAL A 175 -21.36 1.81 -1.29
N PHE A 176 -21.86 2.79 -0.55
CA PHE A 176 -21.03 3.58 0.36
C PHE A 176 -20.76 2.77 1.63
N PRO A 177 -19.55 2.91 2.21
CA PRO A 177 -19.30 2.40 3.54
C PRO A 177 -20.30 3.00 4.52
N LYS A 178 -20.82 2.17 5.43
CA LYS A 178 -21.68 2.69 6.48
C LYS A 178 -20.85 3.53 7.46
N ILE A 179 -21.40 4.66 7.89
CA ILE A 179 -20.67 5.62 8.73
C ILE A 179 -20.22 5.00 10.06
N GLU A 180 -21.01 4.07 10.60
CA GLU A 180 -20.66 3.30 11.81
C GLU A 180 -19.39 2.47 11.65
N TRP A 181 -19.10 1.95 10.45
CA TRP A 181 -17.86 1.19 10.21
C TRP A 181 -16.62 2.08 10.26
N VAL A 182 -16.77 3.35 9.90
CA VAL A 182 -15.71 4.36 9.96
C VAL A 182 -15.56 4.87 11.39
N GLN A 183 -16.66 5.25 12.03
CA GLN A 183 -16.66 5.89 13.36
C GLN A 183 -16.26 4.96 14.50
N GLU A 184 -16.56 3.66 14.41
CA GLU A 184 -16.27 2.74 15.52
C GLU A 184 -14.80 2.35 15.61
N ARG A 185 -14.03 2.31 14.49
CA ARG A 185 -12.65 1.76 14.47
C ARG A 185 -11.66 2.37 13.47
N VAL A 186 -12.01 3.45 12.79
CA VAL A 186 -11.03 4.33 12.11
C VAL A 186 -11.09 5.68 12.80
N TRP A 187 -10.27 5.85 13.84
CA TRP A 187 -9.91 7.19 14.28
C TRP A 187 -9.12 7.82 13.15
N ILE A 188 -9.82 8.45 12.20
CA ILE A 188 -9.24 9.50 11.39
C ILE A 188 -8.79 10.53 12.42
N TYR A 189 -7.52 10.52 12.76
CA TYR A 189 -6.95 11.59 13.54
C TYR A 189 -7.17 12.87 12.72
N TYR A 190 -8.21 13.62 13.08
CA TYR A 190 -8.08 15.06 13.13
C TYR A 190 -6.97 15.31 14.16
N LEU A 191 -5.72 15.30 13.69
CA LEU A 191 -4.65 16.00 14.40
C LEU A 191 -4.98 17.49 14.27
N GLU A 192 -5.89 17.96 15.13
CA GLU A 192 -5.78 19.34 15.56
C GLU A 192 -4.56 19.42 16.48
N ASN A 193 -3.55 20.14 15.97
CA ASN A 193 -2.32 20.65 16.60
C ASN A 193 -1.05 19.82 16.37
#